data_AF-A0A9E6R9R9-F1
#
_entry.id   AF-A0A9E6R9R9-F1
#
_cell.length_a   1.000
_cell.length_b   1.000
_cell.length_c   1.000
_cell.angle_alpha   90.00
_cell.angle_beta   90.00
_cell.angle_gamma   90.00
#
_symmetry.space_group_name_H-M   'P 1'
#
loop_
_entity.id
_entity.type
_entity.pdbx_description
1 polymer ?
#
loop_
_entity_poly.entity_id
_entity_poly.type
_entity_poly.pdbx_seq_one_letter_code
_entity_poly.pdbx_strand_id
1 'polypeptide(L)' 'MGERPIEVTHQQLGDIFAVRRASVTTSLHLLEGERAVRCRRGSVEVRDLARLEAASCGCHVEPWRP' A
#
# COMPACT_ATOMS: atom_id res chain seq x y z
N MET A 1 5.79 -18.28 0.68
CA MET A 1 5.13 -18.05 1.98
C MET A 1 5.00 -16.53 2.12
N GLY A 2 3.94 -15.94 1.54
CA GLY A 2 3.75 -14.49 1.58
C GLY A 2 3.02 -14.12 2.87
N GLU A 3 3.76 -13.50 3.77
CA GLU A 3 3.32 -12.51 4.76
C GLU A 3 1.82 -12.21 4.76
N ARG A 4 1.16 -12.46 5.91
CA ARG A 4 -0.29 -12.37 6.07
C ARG A 4 -0.80 -11.01 5.55
N PRO A 5 -1.96 -10.99 4.85
CA PRO A 5 -2.57 -9.75 4.41
C PRO A 5 -2.71 -8.78 5.59
N ILE A 6 -2.44 -7.51 5.31
CA ILE A 6 -2.53 -6.43 6.28
C ILE A 6 -4.02 -6.12 6.44
N GLU A 7 -4.57 -6.44 7.59
CA GLU A 7 -5.97 -6.15 7.95
C GLU A 7 -6.14 -4.64 8.16
N VAL A 8 -6.43 -3.94 7.07
CA VAL A 8 -6.65 -2.49 7.06
C VAL A 8 -7.68 -2.12 6.01
N THR A 9 -8.56 -1.19 6.36
CA THR A 9 -9.53 -0.60 5.45
C THR A 9 -8.95 0.62 4.75
N HIS A 10 -9.49 0.97 3.58
CA HIS A 10 -9.10 2.20 2.88
C HIS A 10 -9.37 3.46 3.73
N GLN A 11 -10.35 3.40 4.63
CA GLN A 11 -10.65 4.51 5.53
C GLN A 11 -9.57 4.64 6.61
N GLN A 12 -9.18 3.53 7.27
CA GLN A 12 -8.10 3.54 8.24
C GLN A 12 -6.78 4.03 7.64
N LEU A 13 -6.44 3.62 6.41
CA LEU A 13 -5.27 4.16 5.70
C LEU A 13 -5.40 5.67 5.46
N GLY A 14 -6.60 6.15 5.13
CA GLY A 14 -6.85 7.58 4.97
C GLY A 14 -6.60 8.34 6.28
N ASP A 15 -7.11 7.81 7.38
CA ASP A 15 -6.95 8.38 8.71
C ASP A 15 -5.47 8.40 9.14
N ILE A 16 -4.73 7.30 8.95
CA ILE A 16 -3.31 7.18 9.30
C ILE A 16 -2.44 8.15 8.50
N PHE A 17 -2.70 8.30 7.20
CA PHE A 17 -1.92 9.18 6.33
C PHE A 17 -2.46 10.62 6.31
N ALA A 18 -3.50 10.93 7.09
CA ALA A 18 -4.21 12.22 7.09
C ALA A 18 -4.65 12.66 5.68
N VAL A 19 -5.03 11.69 4.83
CA VAL A 19 -5.54 11.93 3.47
C VAL A 19 -7.00 11.46 3.34
N ARG A 20 -7.65 11.87 2.26
CA ARG A 20 -9.01 11.41 1.97
C ARG A 20 -9.01 9.93 1.58
N ARG A 21 -10.03 9.17 2.00
CA ARG A 21 -10.29 7.78 1.55
C ARG A 21 -10.25 7.63 0.03
N ALA A 22 -10.71 8.65 -0.70
CA ALA A 22 -10.68 8.66 -2.16
C ALA A 22 -9.24 8.57 -2.71
N SER A 23 -8.31 9.34 -2.13
CA SER A 23 -6.89 9.30 -2.52
C SER A 23 -6.30 7.91 -2.30
N VAL A 24 -6.56 7.29 -1.15
CA VAL A 24 -6.13 5.91 -0.85
C VAL A 24 -6.69 4.92 -1.87
N THR A 25 -7.98 5.06 -2.20
CA THR A 25 -8.63 4.15 -3.16
C THR A 25 -7.99 4.27 -4.54
N THR A 26 -7.72 5.48 -5.01
CA THR A 26 -7.04 5.71 -6.29
C THR A 26 -5.64 5.10 -6.29
N SER A 27 -4.82 5.35 -5.25
CA SER A 27 -3.47 4.80 -5.15
C SER A 27 -3.46 3.27 -5.10
N LEU A 28 -4.34 2.66 -4.31
CA LEU A 28 -4.46 1.20 -4.23
C LEU A 28 -4.92 0.60 -5.57
N HIS A 29 -5.80 1.28 -6.30
CA HIS A 29 -6.26 0.81 -7.61
C HIS A 29 -5.12 0.81 -8.64
N LEU A 30 -4.25 1.82 -8.61
CA LEU A 30 -3.05 1.88 -9.45
C LEU A 30 -2.10 0.70 -9.13
N LEU A 31 -1.78 0.50 -7.85
CA LEU A 31 -0.89 -0.58 -7.41
C LEU A 31 -1.46 -1.98 -7.69
N GLU A 32 -2.78 -2.14 -7.64
CA GLU A 32 -3.46 -3.39 -8.01
C GLU A 32 -3.42 -3.61 -9.52
N GLY A 33 -3.56 -2.54 -10.33
CA GLY A 33 -3.37 -2.59 -11.78
C GLY A 33 -1.95 -3.03 -12.19
N GLU A 34 -0.93 -2.63 -11.44
CA GLU A 34 0.46 -3.05 -11.63
C GLU A 34 0.75 -4.47 -11.12
N ARG A 35 -0.24 -5.11 -10.47
CA ARG A 35 -0.12 -6.41 -9.79
C ARG A 35 0.89 -6.41 -8.64
N ALA A 36 1.21 -5.25 -8.09
CA ALA A 36 2.07 -5.10 -6.91
C ALA A 36 1.33 -5.54 -5.64
N VAL A 37 0.04 -5.18 -5.54
CA VAL A 37 -0.82 -5.52 -4.40
C VAL A 37 -2.15 -6.13 -4.87
N ARG A 38 -2.87 -6.72 -3.93
CA ARG A 38 -4.27 -7.14 -4.09
C ARG A 38 -5.10 -6.54 -2.97
N CYS A 39 -6.17 -5.86 -3.32
CA CYS A 39 -7.06 -5.26 -2.34
C CYS A 39 -8.30 -6.15 -2.16
N ARG A 40 -8.65 -6.43 -0.90
CA ARG A 40 -9.92 -7.08 -0.54
C ARG A 40 -10.59 -6.21 0.52
N ARG A 41 -11.89 -6.44 0.74
CA ARG A 41 -12.63 -5.68 1.74
C ARG A 41 -11.99 -5.89 3.12
N GLY A 42 -11.38 -4.84 3.67
CA GLY A 42 -10.75 -4.86 4.99
C GLY A 42 -9.33 -5.40 5.02
N SER A 43 -8.71 -5.72 3.88
CA SER A 43 -7.34 -6.24 3.87
C SER A 43 -6.57 -5.86 2.60
N VAL A 44 -5.29 -5.57 2.71
CA VAL A 44 -4.37 -5.33 1.60
C VAL A 44 -3.25 -6.39 1.63
N GLU A 45 -3.02 -7.06 0.50
CA GLU A 45 -1.99 -8.09 0.38
C GLU A 45 -0.93 -7.67 -0.62
N VAL A 46 0.35 -7.73 -0.22
CA VAL A 46 1.48 -7.50 -1.13
C VAL A 46 1.69 -8.77 -1.95
N ARG A 47 1.68 -8.65 -3.28
CA ARG A 47 1.84 -9.76 -4.22
C ARG A 47 3.24 -9.83 -4.81
N ASP A 48 3.83 -8.68 -5.06
CA ASP A 48 5.16 -8.55 -5.63
C ASP A 48 5.84 -7.33 -5.00
N LEU A 49 6.77 -7.62 -4.08
CA LEU A 49 7.49 -6.58 -3.34
C LEU A 49 8.34 -5.72 -4.29
N ALA A 50 8.98 -6.32 -5.30
CA ALA A 50 9.83 -5.59 -6.24
C ALA A 50 9.02 -4.59 -7.08
N ARG A 51 7.80 -4.96 -7.48
CA ARG A 51 6.89 -4.02 -8.16
C ARG A 51 6.42 -2.92 -7.22
N LEU A 52 6.10 -3.26 -5.98
CA LEU A 52 5.68 -2.28 -4.99
C LEU A 52 6.79 -1.25 -4.70
N GLU A 53 8.04 -1.71 -4.59
CA GLU A 53 9.21 -0.86 -4.45
C GLU A 53 9.42 0.04 -5.67
N ALA A 54 9.30 -0.51 -6.88
CA ALA A 54 9.41 0.25 -8.13
C ALA A 54 8.33 1.35 -8.28
N ALA A 55 7.15 1.13 -7.70
CA ALA A 55 6.05 2.10 -7.66
C ALA A 55 6.20 3.14 -6.52
N SER A 56 7.13 2.95 -5.59
CA SER A 56 7.37 3.83 -4.45
C SER A 56 8.35 4.95 -4.80
N CYS A 57 8.34 6.03 -4.01
CA CYS A 57 9.33 7.12 -4.15
C CYS A 57 10.77 6.74 -3.74
N GLY A 58 11.02 5.54 -3.21
CA GLY A 58 12.32 5.18 -2.61
C GLY A 58 12.56 5.83 -1.23
N CYS A 59 11.70 6.75 -0.81
CA CYS A 59 11.60 7.34 0.53
C CYS A 59 11.56 6.31 1.69
N HIS A 60 11.24 5.04 1.41
CA HIS A 60 11.25 3.95 2.38
C HIS A 60 12.64 3.32 2.62
N VAL A 61 13.61 3.55 1.73
CA VAL A 61 14.99 3.05 1.89
C VAL A 61 15.90 4.05 2.60
N GLU A 62 15.41 5.24 2.92
CA GLU A 62 16.21 6.20 3.68
C GLU A 62 16.47 5.63 5.09
N PRO A 63 17.75 5.42 5.48
CA PRO A 63 18.05 5.06 6.85
C PRO A 63 17.63 6.22 7.73
N TRP A 64 16.65 6.00 8.60
CA TRP A 64 16.24 6.97 9.62
C TRP A 64 17.49 7.55 10.29
N ARG A 65 17.75 8.84 10.06
CA ARG A 65 18.90 9.57 10.60
C ARG A 65 18.38 10.53 11.67
N PRO A 66 18.74 10.32 12.95
CA PRO A 66 18.30 11.18 14.05
C PRO A 66 18.88 12.60 13.96
#